data_AF-A0A225D8Q6-F1
#
_entry.id   AF-A0A225D8Q6-F1
#
_cell.length_a   1.000
_cell.length_b   1.000
_cell.length_c   1.000
_cell.angle_alpha   90.00
_cell.angle_beta   90.00
_cell.angle_gamma   90.00
#
_symmetry.space_group_name_H-M   'P 1'
#
loop_
_entity.id
_entity.type
_entity.pdbx_description
1 polymer ?
#
loop_
_entity_poly.entity_id
_entity_poly.type
_entity_poly.pdbx_seq_one_letter_code
_entity_poly.pdbx_strand_id
1 'polypeptide(L)'
;MLFWTQLMARPAPLPEEEITIVEAKDSVTGKSTVRIPLNGIETPIKGQRCYLEATDEGMRLLDSGGEILTAIPAGEIVTRIHLPSFWGTSSLMIEWENKEEPFHFETKKDVVQQVRDLVAVSLKLHPEAAIEAMRKRGFYSLAIGGVCLALGVVVTFTSFAAAGANGRFYIMTGLLGFGTASLCRGLYWLVKAANLKSKR
;
A
#
# COMPACT_ATOMS: atom_id res chain seq x y z
N MET A 1 -26.94 -23.95 28.03
CA MET A 1 -26.47 -22.95 27.04
C MET A 1 -25.25 -23.54 26.33
N LEU A 2 -25.42 -24.06 25.11
CA LEU A 2 -24.35 -24.62 24.29
C LEU A 2 -24.04 -23.62 23.18
N PHE A 3 -22.92 -22.91 23.29
CA PHE A 3 -22.39 -22.07 22.22
C PHE A 3 -21.82 -23.00 21.14
N TRP A 4 -22.52 -23.07 20.01
CA TRP A 4 -22.00 -23.68 18.79
C TRP A 4 -20.87 -22.80 18.25
N THR A 5 -19.64 -23.31 18.36
CA THR A 5 -18.50 -22.87 17.56
C THR A 5 -18.78 -23.24 16.11
N GLN A 6 -19.39 -22.32 15.36
CA GLN A 6 -19.41 -22.37 13.91
C GLN A 6 -17.95 -22.31 13.42
N LEU A 7 -17.37 -23.48 13.18
CA LEU A 7 -16.21 -23.63 12.32
C LEU A 7 -16.57 -22.99 10.97
N MET A 8 -16.12 -21.76 10.76
CA MET A 8 -16.20 -21.11 9.46
C MET A 8 -15.40 -21.96 8.49
N ALA A 9 -16.12 -22.75 7.68
CA ALA A 9 -15.54 -23.47 6.57
C ALA A 9 -14.71 -22.49 5.75
N ARG A 10 -13.42 -22.79 5.61
CA ARG A 10 -12.53 -22.04 4.71
C ARG A 10 -13.20 -22.11 3.33
N PRO A 11 -13.52 -20.98 2.68
CA PRO A 11 -14.12 -21.01 1.34
C PRO A 11 -13.23 -21.87 0.44
N ALA A 12 -13.87 -22.75 -0.33
CA ALA A 12 -13.15 -23.68 -1.20
C ALA A 12 -12.17 -22.89 -2.09
N PRO A 13 -10.92 -23.34 -2.25
CA PRO A 13 -10.00 -22.70 -3.18
C PRO A 13 -10.65 -22.69 -4.56
N LEU A 14 -10.77 -21.50 -5.14
CA LEU A 14 -11.26 -21.35 -6.51
C LEU A 14 -10.40 -22.21 -7.44
N PRO A 15 -10.99 -22.81 -8.50
CA PRO A 15 -10.27 -23.66 -9.44
C PRO A 15 -9.02 -22.93 -9.96
N GLU A 16 -7.90 -23.66 -10.05
CA GLU A 16 -6.62 -23.16 -10.55
C GLU A 16 -6.70 -22.86 -12.05
N GLU A 17 -7.39 -21.78 -12.41
CA GLU A 17 -7.38 -21.28 -13.79
C GLU A 17 -6.09 -20.49 -14.01
N GLU A 18 -5.43 -20.78 -15.14
CA GLU A 18 -4.30 -20.03 -15.69
C GLU A 18 -4.54 -18.53 -15.56
N ILE A 19 -3.50 -17.80 -15.13
CA ILE A 19 -3.51 -16.34 -15.06
C ILE A 19 -3.57 -15.81 -16.48
N THR A 20 -4.77 -15.72 -17.00
CA THR A 20 -5.08 -15.12 -18.27
C THR A 20 -5.13 -13.63 -18.02
N ILE A 21 -4.16 -12.91 -18.59
CA ILE A 21 -4.33 -11.48 -18.82
C ILE A 21 -5.56 -11.36 -19.70
N VAL A 22 -6.67 -10.90 -19.11
CA VAL A 22 -7.89 -10.69 -19.88
C VAL A 22 -7.71 -9.35 -20.57
N GLU A 23 -7.42 -9.39 -21.87
CA GLU A 23 -7.61 -8.22 -22.74
C GLU A 23 -9.12 -8.01 -22.88
N ALA A 24 -9.69 -7.20 -22.00
CA ALA A 24 -11.05 -6.74 -22.17
C ALA A 24 -11.02 -5.56 -23.14
N LYS A 25 -11.87 -5.57 -24.17
CA LYS A 25 -12.18 -4.33 -24.88
C LYS A 25 -13.14 -3.55 -24.02
N ASP A 26 -12.73 -2.36 -23.59
CA ASP A 26 -13.64 -1.40 -23.00
C ASP A 26 -14.79 -1.15 -24.00
N SER A 27 -16.02 -1.47 -23.60
CA SER A 27 -17.21 -1.35 -24.45
C SER A 27 -17.53 0.11 -24.79
N VAL A 28 -16.98 1.06 -24.02
CA VAL A 28 -17.20 2.50 -24.19
C VAL A 28 -16.09 3.12 -25.05
N THR A 29 -14.82 2.72 -24.86
CA THR A 29 -13.67 3.35 -25.53
C THR A 29 -13.04 2.50 -26.65
N GLY A 30 -13.36 1.21 -26.73
CA GLY A 30 -12.79 0.28 -27.71
C GLY A 30 -11.31 -0.06 -27.49
N LYS A 31 -10.67 0.48 -26.46
CA LYS A 31 -9.28 0.18 -26.09
C LYS A 31 -9.19 -1.17 -25.39
N SER A 32 -8.17 -1.96 -25.72
CA SER A 32 -7.82 -3.15 -24.95
C SER A 32 -7.28 -2.70 -23.59
N THR A 33 -8.00 -3.00 -22.52
CA THR A 33 -7.56 -2.80 -21.15
C THR A 33 -7.08 -4.11 -20.54
N VAL A 34 -5.96 -4.03 -19.83
CA VAL A 34 -5.37 -5.16 -19.12
C VAL A 34 -6.07 -5.28 -17.77
N ARG A 35 -6.73 -6.41 -17.54
CA ARG A 35 -7.38 -6.73 -16.26
C ARG A 35 -6.62 -7.83 -15.52
N ILE A 36 -6.22 -7.53 -14.29
CA ILE A 36 -5.56 -8.50 -13.42
C ILE A 36 -6.59 -9.09 -12.45
N PRO A 37 -6.84 -10.40 -12.48
CA PRO A 37 -7.76 -11.03 -11.54
C PRO A 37 -7.16 -11.06 -10.13
N LEU A 38 -7.96 -10.68 -9.14
CA LEU A 38 -7.63 -10.70 -7.72
C LEU A 38 -8.73 -11.44 -6.96
N ASN A 39 -8.35 -12.27 -5.98
CA ASN A 39 -9.32 -13.02 -5.18
C ASN A 39 -9.45 -12.39 -3.79
N GLY A 40 -10.63 -11.89 -3.45
CA GLY A 40 -10.89 -11.28 -2.16
C GLY A 40 -10.91 -12.33 -1.03
N ILE A 41 -10.22 -12.06 0.08
CA ILE A 41 -10.16 -12.96 1.23
C ILE A 41 -10.90 -12.46 2.47
N GLU A 42 -11.20 -11.17 2.51
CA GLU A 42 -11.86 -10.53 3.66
C GLU A 42 -13.15 -9.81 3.24
N THR A 43 -14.03 -9.60 4.21
CA THR A 43 -15.29 -8.87 4.00
C THR A 43 -15.01 -7.42 3.58
N PRO A 44 -15.78 -6.86 2.64
CA PRO A 44 -17.03 -7.39 2.09
C PRO A 44 -16.87 -8.29 0.84
N ILE A 45 -15.66 -8.50 0.33
CA ILE A 45 -15.39 -9.19 -0.96
C ILE A 45 -14.92 -10.64 -0.78
N LYS A 46 -15.13 -11.23 0.39
CA LYS A 46 -14.63 -12.57 0.72
C LYS A 46 -15.17 -13.61 -0.26
N GLY A 47 -14.27 -14.29 -0.96
CA GLY A 47 -14.59 -15.31 -1.97
C GLY A 47 -15.04 -14.75 -3.31
N GLN A 48 -15.05 -13.42 -3.49
CA GLN A 48 -15.38 -12.79 -4.77
C GLN A 48 -14.11 -12.59 -5.61
N ARG A 49 -14.27 -12.72 -6.93
CA ARG A 49 -13.23 -12.40 -7.91
C ARG A 49 -13.39 -10.94 -8.32
N CYS A 50 -12.36 -10.16 -8.09
CA CYS A 50 -12.27 -8.76 -8.49
C CYS A 50 -11.25 -8.60 -9.62
N TYR A 51 -11.30 -7.48 -10.32
CA TYR A 51 -10.36 -7.17 -11.39
C TYR A 51 -9.73 -5.81 -11.16
N LEU A 52 -8.41 -5.76 -11.22
CA LEU A 52 -7.67 -4.51 -11.18
C LEU A 52 -7.34 -4.08 -12.62
N GLU A 53 -7.76 -2.87 -12.97
CA GLU A 53 -7.64 -2.30 -14.31
C GLU A 53 -6.91 -0.95 -14.23
N ALA A 54 -6.00 -0.70 -15.18
CA ALA A 54 -5.40 0.63 -15.34
C ALA A 54 -6.21 1.46 -16.35
N THR A 55 -6.40 2.74 -16.04
CA THR A 55 -7.11 3.71 -16.87
C THR A 55 -6.25 4.94 -17.13
N ASP A 56 -6.71 5.81 -18.03
CA ASP A 56 -6.09 7.11 -18.32
C ASP A 56 -6.20 8.11 -17.13
N GLU A 57 -6.79 7.71 -16.00
CA GLU A 57 -6.91 8.54 -14.79
C GLU A 57 -6.23 7.92 -13.56
N GLY A 58 -5.78 6.66 -13.66
CA GLY A 58 -5.24 5.90 -12.54
C GLY A 58 -5.56 4.42 -12.65
N MET A 59 -6.14 3.85 -11.59
CA MET A 59 -6.52 2.44 -11.54
C MET A 59 -7.92 2.28 -10.97
N ARG A 60 -8.63 1.23 -11.36
CA ARG A 60 -9.97 0.91 -10.85
C ARG A 60 -10.00 -0.55 -10.42
N LEU A 61 -10.65 -0.79 -9.30
CA LEU A 61 -11.00 -2.13 -8.85
C LEU A 61 -12.45 -2.39 -9.24
N LEU A 62 -12.66 -3.45 -9.99
CA LEU A 62 -13.95 -3.90 -10.47
C LEU A 62 -14.37 -5.17 -9.75
N ASP A 63 -15.66 -5.37 -9.55
CA ASP A 63 -16.19 -6.66 -9.12
C ASP A 63 -16.32 -7.66 -10.30
N SER A 64 -16.92 -8.82 -10.05
CA SER A 64 -17.16 -9.83 -11.09
C SER A 64 -18.19 -9.40 -12.14
N GLY A 65 -19.07 -8.45 -11.82
CA GLY A 65 -20.05 -7.88 -12.74
C GLY A 65 -19.49 -6.76 -13.61
N GLY A 66 -18.27 -6.29 -13.31
CA GLY A 66 -17.66 -5.12 -13.96
C GLY A 66 -18.09 -3.79 -13.35
N GLU A 67 -18.74 -3.81 -12.18
CA GLU A 67 -19.04 -2.60 -11.41
C GLU A 67 -17.78 -2.08 -10.71
N ILE A 68 -17.61 -0.76 -10.67
CA ILE A 68 -16.46 -0.12 -10.03
C ILE A 68 -16.66 -0.14 -8.51
N LEU A 69 -15.88 -0.96 -7.81
CA LEU A 69 -15.84 -1.01 -6.35
C LEU A 69 -15.10 0.20 -5.77
N THR A 70 -13.97 0.55 -6.36
CA THR A 70 -13.18 1.74 -5.98
C THR A 70 -12.34 2.24 -7.14
N ALA A 71 -12.15 3.56 -7.21
CA ALA A 71 -11.22 4.21 -8.11
C ALA A 71 -10.00 4.71 -7.32
N ILE A 72 -8.83 4.57 -7.91
CA ILE A 72 -7.55 4.96 -7.33
C ILE A 72 -6.92 5.95 -8.29
N PRO A 73 -7.00 7.26 -7.99
CA PRO A 73 -6.35 8.28 -8.81
C PRO A 73 -4.86 7.99 -8.96
N ALA A 74 -4.26 8.36 -10.09
CA ALA A 74 -2.87 8.00 -10.37
C ALA A 74 -1.86 8.49 -9.31
N GLY A 75 -2.13 9.63 -8.68
CA GLY A 75 -1.33 10.14 -7.56
C GLY A 75 -1.41 9.27 -6.30
N GLU A 76 -2.50 8.55 -6.10
CA GLU A 76 -2.76 7.76 -4.90
C GLU A 76 -2.44 6.27 -5.06
N ILE A 77 -2.06 5.82 -6.26
CA ILE A 77 -1.74 4.41 -6.53
C ILE A 77 -0.70 3.87 -5.54
N VAL A 78 0.36 4.63 -5.28
CA VAL A 78 1.48 4.17 -4.45
C VAL A 78 1.17 4.28 -2.95
N THR A 79 0.12 5.00 -2.59
CA THR A 79 -0.34 5.11 -1.21
C THR A 79 -1.40 4.09 -0.88
N ARG A 80 -2.33 3.84 -1.81
CA ARG A 80 -3.46 2.93 -1.62
C ARG A 80 -3.16 1.48 -1.96
N ILE A 81 -2.26 1.20 -2.90
CA ILE A 81 -1.90 -0.18 -3.26
C ILE A 81 -0.65 -0.61 -2.49
N HIS A 82 -0.84 -1.54 -1.55
CA HIS A 82 0.24 -2.13 -0.77
C HIS A 82 0.56 -3.52 -1.30
N LEU A 83 1.74 -3.63 -1.91
CA LEU A 83 2.28 -4.90 -2.38
C LEU A 83 3.03 -5.59 -1.23
N PRO A 84 2.96 -6.92 -1.13
CA PRO A 84 3.69 -7.64 -0.10
C PRO A 84 5.20 -7.47 -0.24
N SER A 85 5.88 -7.27 0.89
CA SER A 85 7.34 -7.19 0.95
C SER A 85 7.94 -8.60 1.03
N PHE A 86 8.41 -9.13 -0.11
CA PHE A 86 9.36 -10.24 -0.40
C PHE A 86 9.53 -11.49 0.54
N TRP A 87 8.94 -11.60 1.73
CA TRP A 87 9.34 -12.55 2.78
C TRP A 87 8.21 -13.26 3.55
N GLY A 88 6.95 -13.28 3.07
CA GLY A 88 6.00 -14.27 3.64
C GLY A 88 4.52 -14.03 3.48
N THR A 89 4.09 -12.83 3.11
CA THR A 89 2.66 -12.56 2.89
C THR A 89 2.34 -12.56 1.40
N SER A 90 1.38 -13.39 0.98
CA SER A 90 0.78 -13.39 -0.37
C SER A 90 -0.40 -12.41 -0.47
N SER A 91 -0.61 -11.57 0.56
CA SER A 91 -1.73 -10.65 0.62
C SER A 91 -1.39 -9.31 -0.02
N LEU A 92 -2.13 -8.95 -1.06
CA LEU A 92 -2.16 -7.62 -1.63
C LEU A 92 -3.27 -6.82 -0.94
N MET A 93 -3.00 -5.57 -0.58
CA MET A 93 -3.99 -4.71 0.06
C MET A 93 -4.26 -3.48 -0.79
N ILE A 94 -5.53 -3.13 -0.93
CA ILE A 94 -5.97 -1.92 -1.62
C ILE A 94 -6.83 -1.11 -0.66
N GLU A 95 -6.37 0.09 -0.29
CA GLU A 95 -7.14 1.02 0.54
C GLU A 95 -8.39 1.52 -0.21
N TRP A 96 -9.50 1.57 0.52
CA TRP A 96 -10.78 2.05 0.03
C TRP A 96 -11.05 3.45 0.57
N GLU A 97 -11.37 4.39 -0.32
CA GLU A 97 -11.68 5.78 0.02
C GLU A 97 -12.78 5.96 1.08
N ASN A 98 -13.78 5.06 1.06
CA ASN A 98 -15.02 5.23 1.81
C ASN A 98 -15.23 4.20 2.92
N LYS A 99 -14.21 3.41 3.30
CA LYS A 99 -14.34 2.44 4.40
C LYS A 99 -13.14 2.43 5.33
N GLU A 100 -13.41 2.08 6.58
CA GLU A 100 -12.40 1.93 7.63
C GLU A 100 -11.43 0.77 7.36
N GLU A 101 -11.84 -0.23 6.57
CA GLU A 101 -11.05 -1.43 6.29
C GLU A 101 -10.60 -1.50 4.82
N PRO A 102 -9.31 -1.77 4.55
CA PRO A 102 -8.79 -1.98 3.20
C PRO A 102 -9.29 -3.31 2.63
N PHE A 103 -9.28 -3.44 1.31
CA PHE A 103 -9.52 -4.72 0.65
C PHE A 103 -8.28 -5.61 0.70
N HIS A 104 -8.46 -6.83 1.18
CA HIS A 104 -7.41 -7.85 1.22
C HIS A 104 -7.63 -8.88 0.11
N PHE A 105 -6.57 -9.15 -0.66
CA PHE A 105 -6.57 -10.11 -1.75
C PHE A 105 -5.49 -11.15 -1.56
N GLU A 106 -5.83 -12.41 -1.83
CA GLU A 106 -4.82 -13.47 -1.96
C GLU A 106 -4.26 -13.46 -3.37
N THR A 107 -2.93 -13.32 -3.46
CA THR A 107 -2.22 -13.21 -4.73
C THR A 107 -1.02 -14.15 -4.80
N LYS A 108 -0.92 -14.86 -5.93
CA LYS A 108 0.28 -15.63 -6.29
C LYS A 108 1.41 -14.65 -6.68
N LYS A 109 2.67 -15.11 -6.63
CA LYS A 109 3.86 -14.26 -6.84
C LYS A 109 3.90 -13.59 -8.23
N ASP A 110 3.44 -14.32 -9.24
CA ASP A 110 3.27 -13.85 -10.61
C ASP A 110 2.22 -12.73 -10.71
N VAL A 111 1.07 -12.88 -10.07
CA VAL A 111 0.03 -11.82 -10.00
C VAL A 111 0.58 -10.57 -9.31
N VAL A 112 1.33 -10.72 -8.21
CA VAL A 112 1.98 -9.59 -7.54
C VAL A 112 2.93 -8.85 -8.48
N GLN A 113 3.69 -9.59 -9.30
CA GLN A 113 4.58 -8.99 -10.28
C GLN A 113 3.81 -8.25 -11.38
N GLN A 114 2.71 -8.83 -11.88
CA GLN A 114 1.83 -8.15 -12.84
C GLN A 114 1.23 -6.87 -12.27
N VAL A 115 0.77 -6.88 -11.01
CA VAL A 115 0.25 -5.65 -10.37
C VAL A 115 1.36 -4.63 -10.20
N ARG A 116 2.58 -5.04 -9.85
CA ARG A 116 3.74 -4.14 -9.77
C ARG A 116 4.03 -3.49 -11.13
N ASP A 117 3.97 -4.26 -12.20
CA ASP A 117 4.22 -3.75 -13.55
C ASP A 117 3.08 -2.81 -14.00
N LEU A 118 1.83 -3.15 -13.69
CA LEU A 118 0.66 -2.29 -13.95
C LEU A 118 0.74 -0.96 -13.18
N VAL A 119 1.15 -1.00 -11.91
CA VAL A 119 1.44 0.19 -11.10
C VAL A 119 2.56 1.01 -11.77
N ALA A 120 3.65 0.37 -12.18
CA ALA A 120 4.75 1.08 -12.82
C ALA A 120 4.35 1.77 -14.15
N VAL A 121 3.48 1.12 -14.94
CA VAL A 121 2.90 1.71 -16.16
C VAL A 121 2.02 2.92 -15.79
N SER A 122 1.12 2.77 -14.83
CA SER A 122 0.21 3.84 -14.40
C SER A 122 0.96 5.06 -13.87
N LEU A 123 2.06 4.85 -13.13
CA LEU A 123 2.91 5.95 -12.66
C LEU A 123 3.67 6.67 -13.78
N LYS A 124 3.97 5.97 -14.89
CA LYS A 124 4.58 6.60 -16.07
C LYS A 124 3.57 7.42 -16.88
N LEU A 125 2.29 7.05 -16.86
CA LEU A 125 1.22 7.80 -17.52
C LEU A 125 0.94 9.14 -16.81
N HIS A 126 1.07 9.18 -15.48
CA HIS A 126 0.81 10.39 -14.67
C HIS A 126 1.98 10.74 -13.74
N PRO A 127 3.14 11.12 -14.30
CA PRO A 127 4.34 11.34 -13.50
C PRO A 127 4.18 12.48 -12.50
N GLU A 128 3.51 13.58 -12.86
CA GLU A 128 3.38 14.76 -11.99
C GLU A 128 2.55 14.44 -10.74
N ALA A 129 1.38 13.79 -10.91
CA ALA A 129 0.53 13.40 -9.79
C ALA A 129 1.23 12.39 -8.86
N ALA A 130 1.95 11.42 -9.43
CA ALA A 130 2.74 10.46 -8.67
C ALA A 130 3.87 11.12 -7.88
N ILE A 131 4.59 12.06 -8.49
CA ILE A 131 5.70 12.80 -7.86
C ILE A 131 5.17 13.64 -6.70
N GLU A 132 4.07 14.36 -6.88
CA GLU A 132 3.49 15.21 -5.84
C GLU A 132 3.05 14.40 -4.62
N ALA A 133 2.34 13.29 -4.83
CA ALA A 133 1.92 12.40 -3.76
C ALA A 133 3.10 11.77 -3.00
N MET A 134 4.13 11.31 -3.72
CA MET A 134 5.35 10.79 -3.10
C MET A 134 6.07 11.85 -2.29
N ARG A 135 6.13 13.10 -2.78
CA ARG A 135 6.72 14.23 -2.04
C ARG A 135 5.95 14.55 -0.78
N LYS A 136 4.63 14.68 -0.86
CA LYS A 136 3.77 14.97 0.30
C LYS A 136 3.96 13.92 1.40
N ARG A 137 3.98 12.64 1.02
CA ARG A 137 4.24 11.53 1.97
C ARG A 137 5.66 11.56 2.52
N GLY A 138 6.65 11.81 1.67
CA GLY A 138 8.04 11.98 2.06
C GLY A 138 8.21 13.08 3.11
N PHE A 139 7.66 14.27 2.86
CA PHE A 139 7.69 15.39 3.79
C PHE A 139 6.97 15.09 5.11
N TYR A 140 5.81 14.43 5.06
CA TYR A 140 5.08 14.06 6.27
C TYR A 140 5.88 13.09 7.15
N SER A 141 6.47 12.04 6.56
CA SER A 141 7.33 11.10 7.28
C SER A 141 8.60 11.75 7.82
N LEU A 142 9.19 12.70 7.07
CA LEU A 142 10.32 13.49 7.54
C LEU A 142 9.95 14.40 8.71
N ALA A 143 8.81 15.08 8.63
CA ALA A 143 8.33 15.98 9.68
C ALA A 143 8.07 15.21 10.99
N ILE A 144 7.30 14.11 10.92
CA ILE A 144 7.05 13.25 12.09
C ILE A 144 8.35 12.67 12.62
N GLY A 145 9.18 12.10 11.74
CA GLY A 145 10.45 11.49 12.13
C GLY A 145 11.37 12.49 12.80
N GLY A 146 11.45 13.72 12.25
CA GLY A 146 12.25 14.82 12.79
C GLY A 146 11.75 15.28 14.16
N VAL A 147 10.43 15.45 14.33
CA VAL A 147 9.84 15.84 15.62
C VAL A 147 10.08 14.76 16.68
N CYS A 148 9.83 13.48 16.36
CA CYS A 148 10.08 12.38 17.27
C CYS A 148 11.56 12.26 17.64
N LEU A 149 12.47 12.42 16.68
CA LEU A 149 13.90 12.35 16.95
C LEU A 149 14.36 13.53 17.82
N ALA A 150 13.92 14.74 17.52
CA ALA A 150 14.24 15.94 18.30
C ALA A 150 13.75 15.81 19.75
N LEU A 151 12.51 15.39 19.96
CA LEU A 151 11.97 15.13 21.30
C LEU A 151 12.76 14.04 22.03
N GLY A 152 13.12 12.96 21.33
CA GLY A 152 13.91 11.87 21.90
C GLY A 152 15.28 12.34 22.38
N VAL A 153 15.96 13.17 21.58
CA VAL A 153 17.25 13.78 21.94
C VAL A 153 17.10 14.72 23.13
N VAL A 154 16.11 15.62 23.09
CA VAL A 154 15.87 16.59 24.17
C VAL A 154 15.62 15.88 25.49
N VAL A 155 14.71 14.91 25.54
CA VAL A 155 14.39 14.16 26.77
C VAL A 155 15.59 13.36 27.28
N THR A 156 16.35 12.73 26.37
CA THR A 156 17.54 11.98 26.76
C THR A 156 18.62 12.91 27.32
N PHE A 157 18.83 14.07 26.70
CA PHE A 157 19.82 15.04 27.16
C PHE A 157 19.42 15.70 28.49
N THR A 158 18.15 16.08 28.66
CA THR A 158 17.67 16.64 29.94
C THR A 158 17.69 15.60 31.05
N SER A 159 17.34 14.33 30.76
CA SER A 159 17.47 13.24 31.73
C SER A 159 18.93 13.00 32.13
N PHE A 160 19.87 13.12 31.18
CA PHE A 160 21.30 13.00 31.47
C PHE A 160 21.80 14.18 32.32
N ALA A 161 21.43 15.41 31.97
CA ALA A 161 21.81 16.60 32.73
C ALA A 161 21.22 16.63 34.15
N ALA A 162 20.03 16.06 34.34
CA ALA A 162 19.39 15.94 35.66
C ALA A 162 19.91 14.74 36.47
N ALA A 163 20.45 13.71 35.80
CA ALA A 163 21.08 12.58 36.46
C ALA A 163 22.48 12.99 36.96
N GLY A 164 22.59 13.36 38.23
CA GLY A 164 23.89 13.53 38.90
C GLY A 164 24.74 12.23 38.88
N ALA A 165 25.89 12.24 39.56
CA ALA A 165 26.92 11.20 39.47
C ALA A 165 26.47 9.74 39.70
N ASN A 166 25.30 9.49 40.32
CA ASN A 166 24.70 8.16 40.53
C ASN A 166 23.21 8.08 40.15
N GLY A 167 22.72 8.99 39.30
CA GLY A 167 21.31 9.04 38.88
C GLY A 167 20.97 7.98 37.82
N ARG A 168 19.73 7.49 37.82
CA ARG A 168 19.20 6.68 36.72
C ARG A 168 18.86 7.62 35.56
N PHE A 169 19.36 7.33 34.36
CA PHE A 169 19.00 8.05 33.15
C PHE A 169 18.07 7.21 32.29
N TYR A 170 17.14 7.87 31.59
CA TYR A 170 16.23 7.23 30.65
C TYR A 170 16.66 7.55 29.23
N ILE A 171 17.10 6.53 28.48
CA ILE A 171 17.28 6.66 27.03
C ILE A 171 15.93 6.37 26.38
N MET A 172 15.39 7.37 25.67
CA MET A 172 14.17 7.20 24.88
C MET A 172 14.48 6.50 23.54
N THR A 173 15.00 5.28 23.61
CA THR A 173 15.40 4.47 22.45
C THR A 173 14.25 4.27 21.46
N GLY A 174 13.02 4.15 21.96
CA GLY A 174 11.82 4.05 21.13
C GLY A 174 11.60 5.29 20.25
N LEU A 175 11.69 6.50 20.83
CA LEU A 175 11.52 7.75 20.08
C LEU A 175 12.66 7.96 19.06
N LEU A 176 13.89 7.66 19.47
CA LEU A 176 15.07 7.79 18.60
C LEU A 176 15.03 6.80 17.44
N GLY A 177 14.69 5.54 17.74
CA GLY A 177 14.56 4.47 16.73
C GLY A 177 13.42 4.74 15.76
N PHE A 178 12.23 5.06 16.26
CA PHE A 178 11.08 5.42 15.43
C PHE A 178 11.36 6.67 14.58
N GLY A 179 11.93 7.71 15.19
CA GLY A 179 12.28 8.96 14.51
C GLY A 179 13.25 8.71 13.35
N THR A 180 14.31 7.93 13.58
CA THR A 180 15.30 7.57 12.56
C THR A 180 14.67 6.74 11.44
N ALA A 181 13.88 5.73 11.77
CA ALA A 181 13.20 4.89 10.77
C ALA A 181 12.24 5.71 9.89
N SER A 182 11.47 6.62 10.51
CA SER A 182 10.56 7.52 9.78
C SER A 182 11.30 8.51 8.88
N LEU A 183 12.45 9.05 9.33
CA LEU A 183 13.32 9.90 8.52
C LEU A 183 13.86 9.16 7.29
N CYS A 184 14.40 7.96 7.48
CA CYS A 184 14.88 7.11 6.38
C CYS A 184 13.77 6.80 5.38
N ARG A 185 12.56 6.47 5.87
CA ARG A 185 11.39 6.24 5.03
C ARG A 185 11.00 7.50 4.25
N GLY A 186 11.02 8.67 4.89
CA GLY A 186 10.75 9.95 4.26
C GLY A 186 11.75 10.28 3.14
N LEU A 187 13.05 10.11 3.40
CA LEU A 187 14.11 10.28 2.41
C LEU A 187 13.94 9.33 1.23
N TYR A 188 13.63 8.05 1.48
CA TYR A 188 13.38 7.07 0.43
C TYR A 188 12.29 7.53 -0.54
N TRP A 189 11.17 8.07 -0.03
CA TRP A 189 10.08 8.58 -0.87
C TRP A 189 10.51 9.80 -1.70
N LEU A 190 11.29 10.72 -1.13
CA LEU A 190 11.81 11.88 -1.86
C LEU A 190 12.80 11.48 -2.96
N VAL A 191 13.70 10.53 -2.69
CA VAL A 191 14.65 9.99 -3.68
C VAL A 191 13.90 9.28 -4.80
N LYS A 192 12.88 8.48 -4.46
CA LYS A 192 12.04 7.80 -5.45
C LYS A 192 11.31 8.80 -6.36
N ALA A 193 10.78 9.87 -5.79
CA ALA A 193 10.15 10.95 -6.55
C ALA A 193 11.16 11.67 -7.47
N ALA A 194 12.38 11.93 -7.00
CA ALA A 194 13.45 12.53 -7.80
C ALA A 194 13.87 11.64 -8.98
N ASN A 195 13.98 10.33 -8.76
CA ASN A 195 14.30 9.35 -9.80
C ASN A 195 13.20 9.20 -10.86
N LEU A 196 11.93 9.40 -10.49
CA LEU A 196 10.84 9.48 -11.46
C LEU A 196 10.93 10.74 -12.32
N LYS A 197 11.34 11.86 -11.72
CA LYS A 197 11.56 13.12 -12.45
C LYS A 197 12.75 13.05 -13.42
N SER A 198 13.84 12.37 -13.06
CA SER A 198 15.06 12.31 -13.87
C SER A 198 15.00 11.36 -15.07
N LYS A 199 14.05 10.42 -15.08
CA LYS A 199 13.81 9.48 -16.20
C LYS A 199 12.89 10.05 -17.29
N ARG A 200 12.57 11.34 -17.22
CA ARG A 200 11.86 12.10 -18.24
C ARG A 200 12.86 12.78 -19.15
#